data_AF-A0AAW1DA39-F1
#
_entry.id   AF-A0AAW1DA39-F1
#
_cell.length_a   1.000
_cell.length_b   1.000
_cell.length_c   1.000
_cell.angle_alpha   90.00
_cell.angle_beta   90.00
_cell.angle_gamma   90.00
#
_symmetry.space_group_name_H-M   'P 1'
#
loop_
_entity.id
_entity.type
_entity.pdbx_description
1 polymer ?
#
loop_
_entity_poly.entity_id
_entity_poly.type
_entity_poly.pdbx_seq_one_letter_code
_entity_poly.pdbx_strand_id
1 'polypeptide(L)'
;MAVLGAHSRPQLQAIATLIYFGANLNEKDLKGDTSLHKAALTGYTPVINLLVKNDANLFEKNMWNETPLDVAKLHKNVGATVLLEDLEDEQIYQEFTLLNWSSSTVL
;
A
#
# COMPACT_ATOMS: atom_id res chain seq x y z
N MET A 1 31.73 8.04 -15.01
CA MET A 1 31.61 8.04 -13.53
C MET A 1 31.10 9.42 -13.14
N ALA A 2 30.02 9.65 -12.41
CA ALA A 2 29.07 8.84 -11.69
C ALA A 2 27.73 9.58 -11.72
N VAL A 3 26.60 8.87 -11.88
CA VAL A 3 25.26 9.47 -11.79
C VAL A 3 24.40 8.62 -10.86
N LEU A 4 23.65 9.32 -9.99
CA LEU A 4 22.52 8.88 -9.16
C LEU A 4 22.81 8.51 -7.69
N GLY A 5 22.73 9.55 -6.85
CA GLY A 5 21.75 9.62 -5.75
C GLY A 5 21.82 8.55 -4.66
N ALA A 6 22.74 8.72 -3.71
CA ALA A 6 22.96 7.82 -2.58
C ALA A 6 22.02 8.00 -1.37
N HIS A 7 20.76 8.43 -1.54
CA HIS A 7 19.85 8.67 -0.39
C HIS A 7 18.58 7.79 -0.36
N SER A 8 18.28 7.04 -1.43
CA SER A 8 17.02 6.25 -1.53
C SER A 8 17.22 4.73 -1.55
N ARG A 9 18.46 4.24 -1.64
CA ARG A 9 18.76 2.81 -1.74
C ARG A 9 18.67 2.01 -0.44
N PRO A 10 19.19 2.48 0.72
CA PRO A 10 19.23 1.65 1.91
C PRO A 10 17.83 1.39 2.50
N GLN A 11 16.92 2.35 2.40
CA GLN A 11 15.55 2.20 2.91
C GLN A 11 14.71 1.27 2.03
N LEU A 12 14.83 1.40 0.70
CA LEU A 12 14.16 0.50 -0.24
C LEU A 12 14.65 -0.94 -0.05
N GLN A 13 15.96 -1.11 0.16
CA GLN A 13 16.56 -2.43 0.38
C GLN A 13 16.13 -3.02 1.72
N ALA A 14 16.08 -2.22 2.80
CA ALA A 14 15.65 -2.66 4.12
C ALA A 14 14.18 -3.11 4.13
N ILE A 15 13.31 -2.37 3.43
CA ILE A 15 11.89 -2.73 3.31
C ILE A 15 11.73 -3.96 2.41
N ALA A 16 12.43 -4.05 1.28
CA ALA A 16 12.41 -5.25 0.44
C ALA A 16 12.94 -6.49 1.19
N THR A 17 13.93 -6.35 2.06
CA THR A 17 14.39 -7.45 2.93
C THR A 17 13.34 -7.79 3.99
N LEU A 18 12.70 -6.81 4.62
CA LEU A 18 11.65 -7.05 5.61
C LEU A 18 10.46 -7.82 5.01
N ILE A 19 10.03 -7.46 3.81
CA ILE A 19 8.99 -8.17 3.04
C ILE A 19 9.48 -9.59 2.68
N TYR A 20 10.74 -9.74 2.22
CA TYR A 20 11.32 -11.03 1.86
C TYR A 20 11.45 -12.01 3.05
N PHE A 21 11.63 -11.50 4.27
CA PHE A 21 11.69 -12.33 5.49
C PHE A 21 10.30 -12.72 6.03
N GLY A 22 9.21 -12.46 5.30
CA GLY A 22 7.87 -12.86 5.70
C GLY A 22 7.26 -11.94 6.77
N ALA A 23 7.68 -10.66 6.82
CA ALA A 23 6.99 -9.68 7.64
C ALA A 23 5.52 -9.61 7.22
N ASN A 24 4.63 -9.76 8.19
CA ASN A 24 3.20 -9.75 7.94
C ASN A 24 2.77 -8.32 7.61
N LEU A 25 2.45 -8.07 6.33
CA LEU A 25 2.25 -6.71 5.80
C LEU A 25 1.04 -6.00 6.42
N ASN A 26 0.07 -6.80 6.86
CA ASN A 26 -1.15 -6.37 7.53
C ASN A 26 -1.01 -6.35 9.06
N GLU A 27 0.19 -6.63 9.59
CA GLU A 27 0.45 -6.51 11.02
C GLU A 27 0.31 -5.06 11.45
N LYS A 28 -0.39 -4.86 12.57
CA LYS A 28 -0.68 -3.56 13.13
C LYS A 28 0.32 -3.27 14.26
N ASP A 29 0.94 -2.10 14.20
CA ASP A 29 1.74 -1.55 15.29
C ASP A 29 0.83 -1.19 16.49
N LEU A 30 1.41 -0.74 17.60
CA LEU A 30 0.73 -0.29 18.83
C LEU A 30 -0.32 0.81 18.62
N LYS A 31 -0.30 1.46 17.45
CA LYS A 31 -1.25 2.50 17.01
C LYS A 31 -2.34 1.98 16.06
N GLY A 32 -2.34 0.69 15.76
CA GLY A 32 -3.19 0.12 14.71
C GLY A 32 -2.66 0.34 13.29
N ASP A 33 -1.53 1.02 13.13
CA ASP A 33 -0.95 1.33 11.82
C ASP A 33 -0.38 0.06 11.17
N THR A 34 -0.76 -0.21 9.94
CA THR A 34 -0.09 -1.21 9.09
C THR A 34 1.14 -0.64 8.40
N SER A 35 1.92 -1.51 7.75
CA SER A 35 3.06 -1.07 6.91
C SER A 35 2.66 -0.05 5.84
N LEU A 36 1.43 -0.17 5.32
CA LEU A 36 0.84 0.75 4.34
C LEU A 36 0.57 2.14 4.93
N HIS A 37 0.08 2.24 6.17
CA HIS A 37 -0.10 3.52 6.88
C HIS A 37 1.24 4.26 7.03
N LYS A 38 2.32 3.55 7.38
CA LYS A 38 3.65 4.15 7.51
C LYS A 38 4.21 4.59 6.16
N ALA A 39 3.99 3.82 5.10
CA ALA A 39 4.39 4.18 3.74
C ALA A 39 3.63 5.42 3.23
N ALA A 40 2.33 5.49 3.51
CA ALA A 40 1.48 6.63 3.21
C ALA A 40 1.88 7.90 3.99
N LEU A 41 2.19 7.75 5.28
CA LEU A 41 2.69 8.80 6.17
C LEU A 41 3.99 9.43 5.67
N THR A 42 4.88 8.61 5.14
CA THR A 42 6.20 9.04 4.64
C THR A 42 6.18 9.50 3.19
N GLY A 43 5.12 9.20 2.44
CA GLY A 43 5.03 9.53 1.01
C GLY A 43 5.91 8.63 0.13
N TYR A 44 6.37 7.48 0.63
CA TYR A 44 7.27 6.59 -0.10
C TYR A 44 6.51 5.71 -1.09
N THR A 45 6.25 6.27 -2.27
CA THR A 45 5.56 5.62 -3.38
C THR A 45 6.13 4.26 -3.81
N PRO A 46 7.45 4.00 -3.83
CA PRO A 46 7.97 2.69 -4.22
C PRO A 46 7.64 1.59 -3.21
N VAL A 47 7.53 1.96 -1.93
CA VAL A 47 7.17 1.05 -0.84
C VAL A 47 5.69 0.69 -0.93
N ILE A 48 4.82 1.67 -1.21
CA ILE A 48 3.39 1.45 -1.44
C ILE A 48 3.18 0.42 -2.56
N ASN A 49 3.85 0.60 -3.70
CA ASN A 49 3.78 -0.35 -4.81
C ASN A 49 4.27 -1.75 -4.45
N LEU A 50 5.33 -1.87 -3.64
CA LEU A 50 5.82 -3.17 -3.19
C LEU A 50 4.84 -3.85 -2.23
N LEU A 51 4.24 -3.10 -1.31
CA LEU A 51 3.26 -3.63 -0.36
C LEU A 51 2.00 -4.12 -1.07
N VAL A 52 1.47 -3.33 -2.00
CA VAL A 52 0.27 -3.70 -2.78
C VAL A 52 0.53 -4.93 -3.65
N LYS A 53 1.71 -5.04 -4.25
CA LYS A 53 2.13 -6.25 -4.99
C LYS A 53 2.19 -7.52 -4.16
N ASN A 54 2.24 -7.40 -2.83
CA ASN A 54 2.23 -8.53 -1.91
C ASN A 54 0.87 -8.62 -1.16
N ASP A 55 -0.21 -8.16 -1.79
CA ASP A 55 -1.59 -8.26 -1.28
C ASP A 55 -1.81 -7.57 0.08
N ALA A 56 -1.09 -6.48 0.34
CA ALA A 56 -1.34 -5.67 1.52
C ALA A 56 -2.70 -4.96 1.41
N ASN A 57 -3.48 -4.95 2.50
CA ASN A 57 -4.84 -4.43 2.48
C ASN A 57 -4.85 -2.91 2.52
N LEU A 58 -5.37 -2.30 1.44
CA LEU A 58 -5.48 -0.86 1.23
C LEU A 58 -6.55 -0.20 2.11
N PHE A 59 -7.54 -0.98 2.58
CA PHE A 59 -8.69 -0.48 3.33
C PHE A 59 -8.59 -0.73 4.83
N GLU A 60 -7.45 -1.26 5.31
CA GLU A 60 -7.25 -1.44 6.75
C GLU A 60 -7.33 -0.12 7.49
N LYS A 61 -7.98 -0.13 8.65
CA LYS A 61 -8.08 1.05 9.50
C LYS A 61 -7.16 0.93 10.70
N ASN A 62 -6.49 2.02 11.03
CA ASN A 62 -5.75 2.17 12.28
C ASN A 62 -6.68 2.46 13.47
N MET A 63 -6.11 2.69 14.66
CA MET A 63 -6.89 2.98 15.86
C MET A 63 -7.66 4.31 15.81
N TRP A 64 -7.29 5.21 14.91
CA TRP A 64 -8.00 6.47 14.65
C TRP A 64 -9.08 6.32 13.57
N ASN A 65 -9.33 5.10 13.10
CA ASN A 65 -10.28 4.80 12.03
C ASN A 65 -9.89 5.44 10.68
N GLU A 66 -8.60 5.72 10.49
CA GLU A 66 -8.01 6.24 9.26
C GLU A 66 -7.50 5.09 8.40
N THR A 67 -7.69 5.17 7.08
CA THR A 67 -7.04 4.28 6.10
C THR A 67 -5.64 4.79 5.75
N PRO A 68 -4.79 4.00 5.07
CA PRO A 68 -3.55 4.48 4.47
C PRO A 68 -3.76 5.72 3.60
N LEU A 69 -4.85 5.78 2.83
CA LEU A 69 -5.17 6.95 2.01
C LEU A 69 -5.49 8.18 2.87
N ASP A 70 -6.26 8.02 3.94
CA ASP A 70 -6.56 9.11 4.88
C ASP A 70 -5.29 9.68 5.50
N VAL A 71 -4.35 8.81 5.90
CA VAL A 71 -3.05 9.22 6.43
C VAL A 71 -2.23 9.99 5.38
N ALA A 72 -2.21 9.53 4.13
CA ALA A 72 -1.53 10.25 3.05
C ALA A 72 -2.14 11.65 2.82
N LYS A 73 -3.47 11.78 2.87
CA LYS A 73 -4.20 13.04 2.72
C LYS A 73 -3.92 13.99 3.89
N LEU A 74 -3.96 13.49 5.12
CA LEU A 74 -3.68 14.26 6.33
C LEU A 74 -2.26 14.87 6.30
N HIS A 75 -1.30 14.09 5.82
CA HIS A 75 0.11 14.49 5.71
C HIS A 75 0.46 15.22 4.41
N LYS A 76 -0.53 15.46 3.53
CA LYS A 76 -0.37 16.16 2.24
C LYS A 76 0.66 15.50 1.31
N ASN A 77 0.78 14.18 1.39
CA ASN A 77 1.68 13.40 0.54
C ASN A 77 1.04 13.13 -0.82
N VAL A 78 1.05 14.13 -1.70
CA VAL A 78 0.37 14.08 -3.02
C VAL A 78 0.75 12.83 -3.84
N GLY A 79 2.02 12.42 -3.82
CA GLY A 79 2.46 11.23 -4.55
C GLY A 79 1.87 9.93 -4.00
N ALA A 80 1.70 9.82 -2.68
CA ALA A 80 1.08 8.66 -2.05
C ALA A 80 -0.44 8.69 -2.17
N THR A 81 -1.08 9.87 -2.10
CA THR A 81 -2.54 9.98 -2.26
C THR A 81 -2.97 9.57 -3.65
N VAL A 82 -2.32 10.10 -4.69
CA VAL A 82 -2.68 9.78 -6.09
C VAL A 82 -2.51 8.29 -6.35
N LEU A 83 -1.39 7.70 -5.93
CA LEU A 83 -1.18 6.27 -6.12
C LEU A 83 -2.15 5.39 -5.35
N LEU A 84 -2.48 5.74 -4.11
CA LEU A 84 -3.45 4.96 -3.34
C LEU A 84 -4.86 5.08 -3.92
N GLU A 85 -5.25 6.27 -4.40
CA GLU A 85 -6.52 6.47 -5.12
C GLU A 85 -6.56 5.61 -6.40
N ASP A 86 -5.51 5.64 -7.21
CA ASP A 86 -5.41 4.83 -8.44
C ASP A 86 -5.50 3.32 -8.14
N LEU A 87 -4.92 2.86 -7.03
CA LEU A 87 -4.90 1.44 -6.63
C LEU A 87 -6.22 1.00 -5.97
N GLU A 88 -6.90 1.88 -5.24
CA GLU A 88 -8.23 1.60 -4.66
C GLU A 88 -9.25 1.36 -5.78
N ASP A 89 -9.26 2.20 -6.81
CA ASP A 89 -10.11 2.02 -7.98
C ASP A 89 -9.83 0.66 -8.64
N GLU A 90 -8.57 0.30 -8.86
CA GLU A 90 -8.18 -0.98 -9.47
C GLU A 90 -8.66 -2.20 -8.67
N GLN A 91 -8.52 -2.21 -7.34
CA GLN A 91 -9.05 -3.29 -6.49
C GLN A 91 -10.58 -3.39 -6.55
N ILE A 92 -11.28 -2.26 -6.51
CA ILE A 92 -12.75 -2.20 -6.60
C ILE A 92 -13.21 -2.78 -7.95
N TYR A 93 -12.56 -2.44 -9.06
CA TYR A 93 -12.89 -2.99 -10.37
C TYR A 93 -12.72 -4.50 -10.46
N GLN A 94 -11.70 -5.09 -9.82
CA GLN A 94 -11.52 -6.55 -9.82
C GLN A 94 -12.62 -7.26 -9.04
N GLU A 95 -13.05 -6.70 -7.89
CA GLU A 95 -14.14 -7.25 -7.09
C GLU A 95 -15.48 -7.27 -7.85
N PHE A 96 -15.82 -6.17 -8.53
CA PHE A 96 -17.04 -6.07 -9.34
C PHE A 96 -17.00 -6.96 -10.59
N THR A 97 -15.83 -7.07 -11.23
CA THR A 97 -15.67 -7.94 -12.41
C THR A 97 -15.83 -9.41 -12.01
N LEU A 98 -15.28 -9.82 -10.85
CA LEU A 98 -15.37 -11.19 -10.36
C LEU A 98 -16.81 -11.65 -10.04
N LEU A 99 -17.64 -10.73 -9.58
CA LEU A 99 -19.06 -10.97 -9.25
C LEU A 99 -19.94 -11.17 -10.50
N ASN A 100 -19.60 -10.56 -11.64
CA ASN A 100 -20.41 -10.63 -12.86
C ASN A 100 -20.26 -11.97 -13.62
N TRP A 101 -19.04 -12.47 -13.79
CA TRP A 101 -18.82 -13.72 -14.55
C TRP A 101 -19.23 -14.98 -13.78
N SER A 102 -19.19 -14.96 -12.45
CA SER A 102 -19.59 -16.09 -11.60
C SER A 102 -21.09 -16.41 -11.70
N SER A 103 -21.92 -15.44 -12.10
CA SER A 103 -23.36 -15.62 -12.30
C SER A 103 -23.72 -16.18 -13.69
N SER A 104 -22.79 -16.14 -14.66
CA SER A 104 -23.03 -16.58 -16.04
C SER A 104 -22.58 -18.03 -16.35
N THR A 105 -22.11 -18.80 -15.36
CA THR A 105 -21.75 -20.23 -15.56
C THR A 105 -22.71 -21.17 -14.81
N VAL A 106 -24.00 -21.06 -15.11
CA VAL A 106 -24.95 -22.15 -14.94
C VAL A 106 -25.81 -22.22 -16.19
N LEU A 107 -25.29 -22.90 -17.22
CA LEU A 107 -26.06 -23.49 -18.31
C LEU A 107 -26.10 -25.00 -18.11
#